data_AF-A0A7W9GNT3-F1
#
_entry.id   AF-A0A7W9GNT3-F1
#
_cell.length_a   1.000
_cell.length_b   1.000
_cell.length_c   1.000
_cell.angle_alpha   90.00
_cell.angle_beta   90.00
_cell.angle_gamma   90.00
#
_symmetry.space_group_name_H-M   'P 1'
#
loop_
_entity.id
_entity.type
_entity.pdbx_description
1 polymer ?
#
loop_
_entity_poly.entity_id
_entity_poly.type
_entity_poly.pdbx_seq_one_letter_code
_entity_poly.pdbx_strand_id
1 'polypeptide(L)' 'MPVTRILLDQDLVAEVHRRSGVASAEHAVTIALREYVTRRRRIALDQFAVLAADWDYVRWERRRAE' A
#
# COMPACT_ATOMS: atom_id res chain seq x y z
N MET A 1 18.13 -9.84 6.74
CA MET A 1 16.82 -9.25 7.12
C MET A 1 16.37 -9.88 8.43
N PRO A 2 15.74 -9.15 9.35
CA PRO A 2 15.16 -9.76 10.56
C PRO A 2 14.01 -10.69 10.18
N VAL A 3 13.97 -11.88 10.79
CA VAL A 3 12.90 -12.87 10.59
C VAL A 3 11.86 -12.66 11.68
N THR A 4 10.61 -12.42 11.29
CA THR A 4 9.46 -12.32 12.20
C THR A 4 8.58 -13.54 12.05
N ARG A 5 8.19 -14.18 13.15
CA ARG A 5 7.25 -15.31 13.15
C ARG A 5 5.83 -14.78 13.32
N ILE A 6 4.97 -15.11 12.36
CA ILE A 6 3.54 -14.80 12.39
C ILE A 6 2.75 -16.09 12.13
N LEU A 7 1.60 -16.24 12.79
CA LEU A 7 0.68 -17.33 12.52
C LEU A 7 -0.17 -16.97 11.30
N LEU A 8 -0.30 -17.92 10.38
CA LEU A 8 -1.07 -17.76 9.15
C LEU A 8 -2.15 -18.84 9.10
N ASP A 9 -3.32 -18.44 8.62
CA ASP A 9 -4.38 -19.36 8.22
C ASP A 9 -3.89 -20.20 7.03
N GLN A 10 -3.83 -21.52 7.22
CA GLN A 10 -3.30 -22.45 6.22
C GLN A 10 -4.22 -22.59 5.01
N ASP A 11 -5.53 -22.41 5.18
CA ASP A 11 -6.48 -22.47 4.07
C ASP A 11 -6.29 -21.27 3.15
N LEU A 12 -6.00 -20.11 3.73
CA LEU A 12 -5.72 -18.89 2.98
C LEU A 12 -4.39 -19.00 2.22
N VAL A 13 -3.36 -19.59 2.84
CA VAL A 13 -2.07 -19.84 2.18
C VAL A 13 -2.24 -20.80 1.00
N ALA A 14 -3.03 -21.86 1.17
CA ALA A 14 -3.32 -22.81 0.11
C ALA A 14 -4.07 -22.14 -1.06
N GLU A 15 -5.03 -21.26 -0.78
CA GLU A 15 -5.73 -20.49 -1.82
C GLU A 15 -4.81 -19.53 -2.56
N VAL A 16 -3.90 -18.85 -1.85
CA VAL A 16 -2.89 -18.00 -2.48
C VAL A 16 -1.99 -18.82 -3.40
N HIS A 17 -1.46 -19.96 -2.94
CA HIS A 17 -0.65 -20.84 -3.77
C HIS A 17 -1.40 -21.29 -5.04
N ARG A 18 -2.68 -21.66 -4.93
CA ARG A 18 -3.52 -22.00 -6.08
C ARG A 18 -3.67 -20.84 -7.07
N ARG A 19 -3.89 -19.62 -6.59
CA ARG A 19 -4.18 -18.46 -7.46
C ARG A 19 -2.94 -17.82 -8.08
N SER A 20 -1.85 -17.72 -7.32
CA SER A 20 -0.66 -16.99 -7.75
C SER A 20 0.46 -17.89 -8.27
N GLY A 21 0.34 -19.22 -8.15
CA GLY A 21 1.38 -20.18 -8.56
C GLY A 21 2.68 -20.05 -7.76
N VAL A 22 2.62 -19.40 -6.59
CA VAL A 22 3.79 -19.10 -5.76
C VAL A 22 4.10 -20.31 -4.88
N ALA A 23 5.35 -20.77 -4.91
CA ALA A 23 5.74 -22.04 -4.29
C ALA A 23 5.89 -22.00 -2.76
N SER A 24 6.01 -20.81 -2.13
CA SER A 24 6.25 -20.70 -0.69
C SER A 24 5.37 -19.67 0.00
N ALA A 25 5.02 -19.93 1.26
CA ALA A 25 4.26 -19.01 2.10
C ALA A 25 5.01 -17.68 2.32
N GLU A 26 6.34 -17.73 2.45
CA GLU A 26 7.17 -16.53 2.58
C GLU A 26 7.05 -15.60 1.36
N HIS A 27 7.10 -16.18 0.15
CA HIS A 27 7.00 -15.42 -1.08
C HIS A 27 5.58 -14.85 -1.26
N ALA A 28 4.55 -15.63 -0.90
CA ALA A 28 3.16 -15.19 -0.88
C ALA A 28 2.95 -13.99 0.06
N VAL A 29 3.47 -14.05 1.28
CA VAL A 29 3.40 -12.96 2.27
C VAL A 29 4.14 -11.71 1.77
N THR A 30 5.31 -11.90 1.16
CA THR A 30 6.09 -10.78 0.60
C THR A 30 5.32 -10.04 -0.49
N ILE A 31 4.66 -10.77 -1.40
CA ILE A 31 3.80 -10.18 -2.43
C ILE A 31 2.62 -9.44 -1.78
N ALA A 32 1.93 -10.10 -0.85
CA ALA A 32 0.76 -9.51 -0.18
C ALA A 32 1.10 -8.21 0.55
N LEU A 33 2.23 -8.14 1.26
CA LEU A 33 2.67 -6.93 1.95
C LEU A 33 3.05 -5.81 0.98
N ARG A 34 3.72 -6.13 -0.13
CA ARG A 34 4.02 -5.15 -1.19
C ARG A 34 2.76 -4.57 -1.80
N GLU A 35 1.79 -5.42 -2.09
CA GLU A 35 0.51 -5.00 -2.65
C GLU A 35 -0.28 -4.15 -1.65
N TYR A 36 -0.32 -4.55 -0.38
CA TYR A 36 -0.97 -3.80 0.69
C TYR A 36 -0.41 -2.38 0.83
N VAL A 37 0.92 -2.24 0.89
CA VAL A 37 1.56 -0.92 0.96
C VAL A 37 1.26 -0.09 -0.29
N THR A 38 1.30 -0.71 -1.48
CA THR A 38 1.01 -0.03 -2.75
C THR A 38 -0.43 0.47 -2.82
N ARG A 39 -1.40 -0.40 -2.49
CA ARG A 39 -2.83 -0.05 -2.44
C ARG A 39 -3.08 1.07 -1.43
N ARG A 40 -2.45 1.02 -0.26
CA ARG A 40 -2.65 2.02 0.78
C ARG A 40 -2.01 3.37 0.45
N ARG A 41 -0.88 3.38 -0.27
CA ARG A 41 -0.33 4.61 -0.85
C ARG A 41 -1.27 5.22 -1.89
N ARG A 42 -1.90 4.40 -2.72
CA ARG A 42 -2.85 4.86 -3.73
C ARG A 42 -4.08 5.52 -3.10
N ILE A 43 -4.66 4.90 -2.07
CA ILE A 43 -5.79 5.48 -1.31
C ILE A 43 -5.41 6.82 -0.67
N ALA A 44 -4.21 6.93 -0.10
CA ALA A 44 -3.75 8.20 0.46
C ALA A 44 -3.61 9.29 -0.61
N LEU A 45 -3.06 8.96 -1.79
CA LEU A 45 -2.95 9.90 -2.90
C LEU A 45 -4.31 10.33 -3.44
N ASP A 46 -5.28 9.43 -3.54
CA ASP A 46 -6.64 9.76 -3.97
C ASP A 46 -7.33 10.71 -2.97
N GLN A 47 -7.12 10.50 -1.66
CA GLN A 47 -7.62 11.40 -0.62
C GLN A 47 -6.96 12.79 -0.71
N PHE A 48 -5.65 12.86 -0.94
CA PHE A 48 -4.97 14.14 -1.10
C PHE A 48 -5.34 14.84 -2.41
N ALA A 49 -5.64 14.10 -3.48
CA ALA A 49 -6.11 14.68 -4.74
C ALA A 49 -7.45 15.41 -4.57
N VAL A 50 -8.38 14.84 -3.79
CA VAL A 50 -9.65 15.51 -3.46
C VAL A 50 -9.41 16.76 -2.62
N LEU A 51 -8.54 16.68 -1.59
CA LEU A 51 -8.22 17.83 -0.74
C LEU A 51 -7.46 18.94 -1.48
N ALA A 52 -6.69 18.58 -2.52
CA ALA A 52 -5.91 19.51 -3.33
C ALA A 52 -6.70 20.07 -4.52
N ALA A 53 -7.91 19.58 -4.80
CA ALA A 53 -8.69 19.99 -5.97
C ALA A 53 -8.95 21.51 -6.01
N ASP A 54 -9.16 22.11 -4.83
CA ASP A 54 -9.39 23.55 -4.68
C ASP A 54 -8.15 24.30 -4.16
N TRP A 55 -6.97 23.68 -4.18
CA TRP A 55 -5.75 24.29 -3.67
C TRP A 55 -5.20 25.34 -4.63
N ASP A 56 -5.32 26.61 -4.25
CA ASP A 56 -4.75 27.75 -4.97
C ASP A 56 -3.29 27.97 -4.55
N TYR A 57 -2.38 27.30 -5.26
CA TYR A 57 -0.94 27.41 -5.04
C TYR A 57 -0.45 28.87 -5.17
N VAL A 58 -0.96 29.60 -6.18
CA VAL A 58 -0.53 30.97 -6.47
C VAL A 58 -0.91 31.91 -5.33
N ARG A 59 -2.10 31.75 -4.77
CA ARG A 59 -2.55 32.54 -3.61
C ARG A 59 -1.83 32.16 -2.31
N TRP A 60 -1.41 30.90 -2.14
CA TRP A 60 -0.57 30.50 -1.02
C TRP A 60 0.84 31.09 -1.13
N GLU A 61 1.45 31.02 -2.32
CA GLU A 61 2.80 31.54 -2.58
C GLU A 61 2.85 33.05 -2.35
N ARG A 62 1.82 33.78 -2.82
CA ARG A 62 1.69 35.23 -2.56
C ARG A 62 1.62 35.55 -1.06
N ARG A 63 0.90 34.76 -0.26
CA ARG A 63 0.81 34.93 1.20
C ARG A 63 2.09 34.60 1.96
N ARG A 64 3.01 33.83 1.37
CA ARG A 64 4.33 33.55 1.98
C ARG A 64 5.40 34.59 1.63
N ALA A 65 5.18 35.34 0.56
CA ALA A 65 6.08 36.40 0.11
C ALA A 65 5.78 37.76 0.76
N GLU A 66 4.66 37.86 1.49
CA GLU A 66 4.31 38.93 2.44
C GLU A 66 4.96 38.68 3.81
#